data_AF-A0AAV5G1H0-F1
#
_entry.id   AF-A0AAV5G1H0-F1
#
_cell.length_a   1.000
_cell.length_b   1.000
_cell.length_c   1.000
_cell.angle_alpha   90.00
_cell.angle_beta   90.00
_cell.angle_gamma   90.00
#
_symmetry.space_group_name_H-M   'P 1'
#
loop_
_entity.id
_entity.type
_entity.pdbx_description
1 polymer ?
#
loop_
_entity_poly.entity_id
_entity_poly.type
_entity_poly.pdbx_seq_one_letter_code
_entity_poly.pdbx_strand_id
1 'polypeptide(L)' 'MTNIPKWLLKAINKILRAFIWKDLQQVQGGCCLVAWDKVQRHIDLGGLGIPN' A
#
# COMPACT_ATOMS: atom_id res chain seq x y z
N MET A 1 17.84 -10.74 -18.21
CA MET A 1 17.10 -9.63 -17.57
C MET A 1 15.70 -9.62 -18.18
N THR A 2 14.70 -10.05 -17.42
CA THR A 2 13.34 -10.33 -17.90
C THR A 2 12.72 -9.09 -18.54
N ASN A 3 12.41 -9.18 -19.85
CA ASN A 3 11.81 -8.10 -20.62
C ASN A 3 10.32 -8.00 -20.29
N ILE A 4 9.99 -7.42 -19.13
CA ILE A 4 8.62 -7.22 -18.71
C ILE A 4 8.06 -6.01 -19.47
N PRO A 5 6.94 -6.16 -20.20
CA PRO A 5 6.37 -5.06 -20.94
C PRO A 5 5.92 -3.95 -19.97
N LYS A 6 6.24 -2.69 -20.32
CA LYS A 6 6.01 -1.52 -19.47
C LYS A 6 4.55 -1.36 -19.02
N TRP A 7 3.60 -1.80 -19.86
CA TRP A 7 2.18 -1.76 -19.54
C TRP A 7 1.81 -2.70 -18.39
N LEU A 8 2.47 -3.86 -18.27
CA LEU A 8 2.23 -4.85 -17.22
C LEU A 8 2.74 -4.35 -15.87
N LEU A 9 3.95 -3.78 -15.84
CA LEU A 9 4.47 -3.08 -14.65
C LEU A 9 3.55 -1.95 -14.19
N LYS A 10 3.01 -1.18 -15.14
CA LYS A 10 2.05 -0.11 -14.84
C LYS A 10 0.74 -0.65 -14.26
N ALA A 11 0.24 -1.77 -14.79
CA ALA A 11 -0.97 -2.43 -14.28
C ALA A 11 -0.77 -2.96 -12.85
N ILE A 12 0.35 -3.64 -12.57
CA ILE A 12 0.68 -4.14 -11.24
C ILE A 12 0.80 -2.98 -10.24
N ASN A 13 1.55 -1.94 -10.60
CA ASN A 13 1.70 -0.75 -9.75
C ASN A 13 0.35 -0.07 -9.48
N LYS A 14 -0.58 -0.05 -10.44
CA LYS A 14 -1.92 0.51 -10.24
C LYS A 14 -2.71 -0.28 -9.19
N ILE A 15 -2.65 -1.61 -9.23
CA ILE A 15 -3.32 -2.48 -8.26
C ILE A 15 -2.71 -2.29 -6.87
N LEU A 16 -1.37 -2.31 -6.76
CA LEU A 16 -0.67 -2.10 -5.49
C LEU A 16 -0.98 -0.73 -4.87
N ARG A 17 -0.97 0.33 -5.67
CA ARG A 17 -1.34 1.68 -5.20
C ARG A 17 -2.80 1.75 -4.77
N ALA A 18 -3.72 1.15 -5.52
CA ALA A 18 -5.12 1.12 -5.14
C ALA A 18 -5.33 0.35 -3.83
N PHE A 19 -4.55 -0.70 -3.58
CA PHE A 19 -4.63 -1.50 -2.37
C PHE A 19 -4.02 -0.79 -1.14
N ILE A 20 -2.97 0.01 -1.33
CA ILE A 20 -2.28 0.75 -0.26
C ILE A 20 -2.97 2.10 0.05
N TRP A 21 -3.45 2.82 -0.98
CA TRP A 21 -3.92 4.20 -0.87
C TRP A 21 -5.42 4.39 -1.10
N LYS A 22 -6.24 3.33 -1.26
CA LYS A 22 -7.69 3.55 -1.24
C LYS A 22 -8.14 3.90 0.18
N ASP A 23 -8.73 5.08 0.28
CA ASP A 23 -9.49 5.53 1.43
C ASP A 23 -10.57 4.48 1.79
N LEU A 24 -10.61 4.10 3.07
CA LEU A 24 -11.44 3.03 3.63
C LEU A 24 -12.94 3.18 3.30
N GLN A 25 -13.37 4.39 2.95
CA GLN A 25 -14.76 4.76 2.68
C GLN A 25 -15.35 4.16 1.39
N GLN A 26 -14.53 3.70 0.42
CA GLN A 26 -15.02 3.43 -0.95
C GLN A 26 -14.78 1.99 -1.48
N VAL A 27 -14.47 1.03 -0.62
CA VAL A 27 -14.27 -0.38 -1.04
C VAL A 27 -14.97 -1.37 -0.12
N GLN A 28 -16.07 -1.94 -0.59
CA GLN A 28 -16.66 -3.15 -0.04
C GLN A 28 -15.72 -4.35 -0.37
N GLY A 29 -14.82 -4.68 0.55
CA GLY A 29 -14.20 -6.02 0.61
C GLY A 29 -12.77 -6.19 0.09
N GLY A 30 -11.97 -5.13 -0.08
CA GLY A 30 -10.62 -5.28 -0.64
C GLY A 30 -9.62 -4.16 -0.32
N CYS A 31 -9.49 -3.77 0.94
CA CYS A 31 -8.28 -3.07 1.42
C CYS A 31 -7.52 -4.04 2.33
N CYS A 32 -6.21 -4.16 2.15
CA CYS A 32 -5.39 -4.64 3.25
C CYS A 32 -5.72 -3.74 4.43
N LEU A 33 -6.13 -4.33 5.54
CA LEU A 33 -6.06 -3.65 6.83
C LEU A 33 -4.57 -3.49 7.14
N VAL A 34 -3.89 -2.57 6.44
CA VAL A 34 -2.60 -2.07 6.87
C VAL A 34 -2.91 -1.50 8.24
N ALA A 35 -2.37 -2.14 9.28
CA ALA A 35 -2.59 -1.71 10.65
C ALA A 35 -1.88 -0.37 10.82
N TRP A 36 -2.53 0.72 10.40
CA TRP A 36 -1.93 2.05 10.29
C TRP A 36 -1.42 2.49 11.65
N ASP A 37 -2.16 2.25 12.74
CA ASP A 37 -1.70 2.43 14.12
C ASP A 37 -0.38 1.71 14.47
N LYS A 38 -0.06 0.59 13.81
CA LYS A 38 1.22 -0.11 13.98
C LYS A 38 2.30 0.45 13.07
N VAL A 39 1.94 0.81 11.83
CA VAL A 39 2.85 1.39 10.84
C VAL A 39 3.27 2.82 11.22
N GLN A 40 2.43 3.58 11.89
CA GLN A 40 2.75 4.96 12.29
C GLN A 40 3.65 5.05 13.53
N ARG A 41 3.90 3.93 14.21
CA ARG A 41 4.80 3.93 15.37
C ARG A 41 6.19 4.41 14.97
N HIS A 42 6.91 4.97 15.94
CA HIS A 42 8.29 5.35 15.76
C HIS A 42 9.13 4.17 15.23
N ILE A 43 10.16 4.47 14.46
CA ILE A 43 11.02 3.44 13.83
C ILE A 43 11.62 2.50 14.88
N ASP A 44 11.98 3.04 16.05
CA ASP A 44 12.51 2.26 17.18
C ASP A 44 11.53 1.19 17.72
N LEU A 45 10.23 1.35 17.45
CA LEU A 45 9.17 0.43 17.85
C LEU A 45 8.70 -0.47 16.70
N GLY A 46 9.45 -0.52 15.60
CA GLY A 46 9.17 -1.36 14.43
C GLY A 46 8.10 -0.79 13.48
N GLY A 47 7.79 0.51 13.59
CA GLY A 47 6.94 1.23 12.64
C GLY A 47 7.74 1.99 11.57
N LEU A 48 7.05 2.71 10.71
CA LEU A 48 7.60 3.55 9.64
C LEU A 48 7.87 5.00 10.11
N GLY A 49 7.40 5.40 11.29
CA GLY A 49 7.58 6.75 11.83
C GLY A 49 6.83 7.85 11.07
N ILE A 50 5.81 7.51 10.28
CA ILE A 50 5.02 8.49 9.52
C ILE A 50 3.81 8.92 10.36
N PRO A 51 3.72 10.19 10.79
CA PRO A 51 2.52 10.73 11.44
C PRO A 51 1.36 10.86 10.44
N ASN A 52 0.11 10.81 10.92
CA ASN A 52 -1.10 10.97 10.09
C ASN A 52 -1.25 12.40 9.57
#